data_AF-A0A7S1ARF7-F1
#
_entry.id   AF-A0A7S1ARF7-F1
#
_cell.length_a   1.000
_cell.length_b   1.000
_cell.length_c   1.000
_cell.angle_alpha   90.00
_cell.angle_beta   90.00
_cell.angle_gamma   90.00
#
_symmetry.space_group_name_H-M   'P 1'
#
loop_
_entity.id
_entity.type
_entity.pdbx_description
1 polymer ?
#
loop_
_entity_poly.entity_id
_entity_poly.type
_entity_poly.pdbx_seq_one_letter_code
_entity_poly.pdbx_strand_id
1 'polypeptide(L)'
;MVVVTIGNSASKVQGQAQYWRWTFYVSGCVSFIDRVLLGLHPTFPEPIRELQPPYKLTMRCWGTFPISVHIDWKGGGTLTVVWHLQFGKDDEHKSFQVPDAVVSRVQNELIRHTSPDQVEEVAKVREIFRRHNARGDGRLSFDELESVFKTMDASTRNLRQVFSAMDTDADGHVSIDEFLHYIFASKSEATHLRAKAGATPVGCAKDILKCGDIRLVKGLTMQKRKGAVMRHQDIPLSDFVPKKDATSLLSELMGIIVVSYGWLSRDHPDPQGFHLATVQKYLALHLNQKRYAGVFWDYCSLPQEPRQEADQVQFRRAIQGINLLYGARMTTVVKLTQMPTPQDGTVANLTPYELRGWCIFEEAVSGIVKHGSWLLDLGAVEDALYSTQIQKICKTAVSRREPPLHPDDFASRLETAKFTNGADKSLVTHLYQQFFSDVCAKAKEVSFSRPWNWTSHHNSWGPTQATQLGKSLPAFVSCESLLLHGHCDLGSGVNGALDLAQAFTALPHLRMLLLSDCGLTDRFLQHLASRFEEMHLELLWLDGNPLTGDGLQVVAERLGEAPGLRELRLPAACQPATQLVTAWRQENKFEDGLMWC
;
A
#
# COMPACT_ATOMS: atom_id res chain seq x y z
N MET A 1 -25.16 13.54 -24.83
CA MET A 1 -24.39 14.45 -25.72
C MET A 1 -23.28 15.05 -24.89
N VAL A 2 -22.03 15.03 -25.37
CA VAL A 2 -20.87 15.57 -24.64
C VAL A 2 -20.81 17.08 -24.83
N VAL A 3 -20.94 17.85 -23.74
CA VAL A 3 -21.02 19.32 -23.81
C VAL A 3 -20.10 19.99 -22.81
N VAL A 4 -19.59 21.17 -23.17
CA VAL A 4 -18.85 22.08 -22.29
C VAL A 4 -19.66 23.35 -22.12
N THR A 5 -19.76 23.83 -20.89
CA THR A 5 -20.53 25.02 -20.54
C THR A 5 -19.58 26.18 -20.22
N ILE A 6 -19.87 27.35 -20.79
CA ILE A 6 -19.14 28.60 -20.54
C ILE A 6 -20.11 29.56 -19.86
N GLY A 7 -19.70 30.19 -18.76
CA GLY A 7 -20.56 31.11 -18.02
C GLY A 7 -19.82 32.10 -17.12
N ASN A 8 -20.58 33.01 -16.51
CA ASN A 8 -20.07 33.88 -15.46
C ASN A 8 -21.11 34.19 -14.38
N SER A 9 -20.63 34.38 -13.15
CA SER A 9 -21.39 34.95 -12.03
C SER A 9 -20.78 36.29 -11.60
N ALA A 10 -21.57 37.18 -10.99
CA ALA A 10 -21.09 38.47 -10.51
C ALA A 10 -21.84 38.98 -9.28
N SER A 11 -21.14 39.73 -8.42
CA SER A 11 -21.69 40.36 -7.20
C SER A 11 -21.09 41.74 -6.97
N LYS A 12 -21.84 42.66 -6.35
CA LYS A 12 -21.34 44.00 -5.99
C LYS A 12 -20.33 43.92 -4.84
N VAL A 13 -19.27 44.73 -4.90
CA VAL A 13 -18.26 44.79 -3.83
C VAL A 13 -18.79 45.64 -2.67
N GLN A 14 -18.80 45.07 -1.46
CA GLN A 14 -19.23 45.78 -0.25
C GLN A 14 -18.40 47.05 -0.01
N GLY A 15 -19.07 48.18 0.22
CA GLY A 15 -18.45 49.49 0.43
C GLY A 15 -17.99 50.22 -0.83
N GLN A 16 -18.15 49.63 -2.03
CA GLN A 16 -17.74 50.24 -3.31
C GLN A 16 -18.79 49.98 -4.39
N ALA A 17 -19.90 50.73 -4.34
CA ALA A 17 -21.09 50.50 -5.17
C ALA A 17 -20.86 50.49 -6.70
N GLN A 18 -19.76 51.09 -7.15
CA GLN A 18 -19.34 51.17 -8.55
C GLN A 18 -18.49 49.98 -9.04
N TYR A 19 -18.14 49.03 -8.17
CA TYR A 19 -17.32 47.86 -8.52
C TYR A 19 -18.06 46.53 -8.32
N TRP A 20 -17.83 45.61 -9.26
CA TRP A 20 -18.31 44.23 -9.25
C TRP A 20 -17.13 43.27 -9.10
N ARG A 21 -17.35 42.19 -8.34
CA ARG A 21 -16.51 40.99 -8.35
C ARG A 21 -17.22 39.95 -9.21
N TRP A 22 -16.60 39.56 -10.31
CA TRP A 22 -17.15 38.56 -11.24
C TRP A 22 -16.23 37.35 -11.34
N THR A 23 -16.82 36.19 -11.62
CA THR A 23 -16.12 34.92 -11.84
C THR A 23 -16.57 34.32 -13.16
N PHE A 24 -15.66 34.21 -14.12
CA PHE A 24 -15.85 33.42 -15.33
C PHE A 24 -15.48 31.96 -15.06
N TYR A 25 -16.18 31.02 -15.71
CA TYR A 25 -15.88 29.59 -15.61
C TYR A 25 -16.14 28.83 -16.91
N VAL A 26 -15.43 27.71 -17.06
CA VAL A 26 -15.74 26.64 -18.02
C VAL A 26 -16.01 25.34 -17.23
N SER A 27 -17.15 24.70 -17.46
CA SER A 27 -17.63 23.51 -16.74
C SER A 27 -18.24 22.46 -17.71
N GLY A 28 -18.80 21.35 -17.20
CA GLY A 28 -19.30 20.23 -18.02
C GLY A 28 -18.22 19.20 -18.34
N CYS A 29 -18.21 18.65 -19.56
CA CYS A 29 -17.27 17.61 -20.00
C CYS A 29 -15.84 18.15 -20.26
N VAL A 30 -15.22 18.74 -19.24
CA VAL A 30 -13.88 19.35 -19.29
C VAL A 30 -12.74 18.35 -19.50
N SER A 31 -13.03 17.04 -19.40
CA SER A 31 -12.08 15.95 -19.68
C SER A 31 -11.57 15.97 -21.14
N PHE A 32 -12.36 16.51 -22.07
CA PHE A 32 -12.01 16.66 -23.49
C PHE A 32 -11.22 17.94 -23.81
N ILE A 33 -11.05 18.84 -22.84
CA ILE A 33 -10.32 20.11 -23.02
C ILE A 33 -8.82 19.88 -22.81
N ASP A 34 -8.01 20.32 -23.77
CA ASP A 34 -6.55 20.34 -23.68
C ASP A 34 -6.07 21.63 -23.03
N ARG A 35 -6.57 22.78 -23.50
CA ARG A 35 -6.15 24.11 -23.05
C ARG A 35 -7.31 25.12 -23.11
N VAL A 36 -7.36 26.06 -22.16
CA VAL A 36 -8.31 27.19 -22.18
C VAL A 36 -7.54 28.51 -22.11
N LEU A 37 -7.68 29.35 -23.15
CA LEU A 37 -7.12 30.70 -23.19
C LEU A 37 -8.23 31.74 -23.13
N LEU A 38 -8.08 32.72 -22.25
CA LEU A 38 -8.93 33.90 -22.17
C LEU A 38 -8.21 35.14 -22.70
N GLY A 39 -8.85 35.84 -23.63
CA GLY A 39 -8.50 37.18 -24.07
C GLY A 39 -9.38 38.22 -23.39
N LEU A 40 -8.83 38.91 -22.40
CA LEU A 40 -9.40 40.10 -21.75
C LEU A 40 -9.10 41.36 -22.57
N HIS A 41 -9.75 42.47 -22.20
CA HIS A 41 -9.50 43.78 -22.82
C HIS A 41 -8.02 44.20 -22.66
N PRO A 42 -7.38 44.86 -23.65
CA PRO A 42 -5.96 45.21 -23.62
C PRO A 42 -5.51 46.11 -22.45
N THR A 43 -6.46 46.76 -21.76
CA THR A 43 -6.17 47.56 -20.57
C THR A 43 -5.88 46.74 -19.32
N PHE A 44 -6.11 45.42 -19.34
CA PHE A 44 -5.75 44.53 -18.25
C PHE A 44 -4.27 44.13 -18.35
N PRO A 45 -3.53 44.06 -17.22
CA PRO A 45 -2.21 43.44 -17.21
C PRO A 45 -2.35 41.96 -17.57
N GLU A 46 -1.53 41.50 -18.50
CA GLU A 46 -1.60 40.16 -19.10
C GLU A 46 -3.01 39.87 -19.66
N PRO A 47 -3.36 40.51 -20.80
CA PRO A 47 -4.71 40.42 -21.36
C PRO A 47 -5.00 39.01 -21.89
N ILE A 48 -3.99 38.20 -22.21
CA ILE A 48 -4.17 36.79 -22.58
C ILE A 48 -3.78 35.92 -21.38
N ARG A 49 -4.69 35.06 -20.92
CA ARG A 49 -4.48 34.20 -19.75
C ARG A 49 -4.86 32.77 -20.05
N GLU A 50 -3.95 31.86 -19.78
CA GLU A 50 -4.25 30.43 -19.77
C GLU A 50 -4.83 30.02 -18.43
N LEU A 51 -6.03 29.42 -18.44
CA LEU A 51 -6.67 28.94 -17.23
C LEU A 51 -6.26 27.51 -16.93
N GLN A 52 -5.98 27.23 -15.65
CA GLN A 52 -5.79 25.87 -15.15
C GLN A 52 -7.12 25.34 -14.56
N PRO A 53 -7.38 24.02 -14.60
CA PRO A 53 -8.52 23.41 -13.91
C PRO A 53 -8.60 23.89 -12.45
N PRO A 54 -9.77 24.33 -11.94
CA PRO A 54 -11.13 24.17 -12.49
C PRO A 54 -11.59 25.22 -13.53
N TYR A 55 -10.67 25.80 -14.31
CA TYR A 55 -10.92 26.74 -15.41
C TYR A 55 -11.78 27.94 -15.00
N LYS A 56 -11.39 28.60 -13.90
CA LYS A 56 -12.07 29.78 -13.36
C LYS A 56 -11.15 30.99 -13.31
N LEU A 57 -11.71 32.17 -13.52
CA LEU A 57 -11.04 33.45 -13.33
C LEU A 57 -11.94 34.42 -12.57
N THR A 58 -11.49 34.91 -11.43
CA THR A 58 -12.21 35.90 -10.62
C THR A 58 -11.48 37.24 -10.64
N MET A 59 -12.17 38.32 -11.01
CA MET A 59 -11.60 39.66 -11.07
C MET A 59 -12.58 40.73 -10.54
N ARG A 60 -12.07 41.96 -10.38
CA ARG A 60 -12.86 43.14 -10.04
C ARG A 60 -12.85 44.13 -11.20
N CYS A 61 -14.00 44.68 -11.56
CA CYS A 61 -14.10 45.77 -12.53
C CYS A 61 -15.36 46.62 -12.26
N TRP A 62 -15.49 47.74 -12.97
CA TRP A 62 -16.60 48.67 -12.82
C TRP A 62 -17.71 48.50 -13.87
N GLY A 63 -17.51 47.66 -14.89
CA GLY A 63 -18.47 47.43 -15.98
C GLY A 63 -18.26 46.11 -16.71
N THR A 64 -19.21 45.74 -17.57
CA THR A 64 -19.15 44.53 -18.40
C THR A 64 -18.37 44.77 -19.68
N PHE A 65 -17.74 43.73 -20.22
CA PHE A 65 -16.99 43.77 -21.47
C PHE A 65 -16.95 42.36 -22.09
N PRO A 66 -16.70 42.24 -23.42
CA PRO A 66 -16.51 40.96 -24.06
C PRO A 66 -15.16 40.33 -23.68
N ILE A 67 -15.16 39.02 -23.47
CA ILE A 67 -13.98 38.18 -23.24
C ILE A 67 -13.90 37.17 -24.38
N SER A 68 -12.74 37.07 -25.03
CA SER A 68 -12.50 36.01 -26.00
C SER A 68 -12.13 34.72 -25.25
N VAL A 69 -12.78 33.61 -25.58
CA VAL A 69 -12.56 32.29 -24.97
C VAL A 69 -12.12 31.35 -26.08
N HIS A 70 -10.94 30.77 -25.93
CA HIS A 70 -10.43 29.73 -26.82
C HIS A 70 -10.26 28.43 -26.02
N ILE A 71 -10.92 27.37 -26.46
CA ILE A 71 -10.83 26.03 -25.87
C ILE A 71 -10.24 25.11 -26.92
N ASP A 72 -9.01 24.67 -26.71
CA ASP A 72 -8.37 23.64 -27.54
C ASP A 72 -8.80 22.26 -27.04
N TRP A 73 -9.17 21.37 -27.96
CA TRP A 73 -9.65 20.02 -27.66
C TRP A 73 -8.51 18.99 -27.67
N LYS A 74 -8.58 18.00 -26.77
CA LYS A 74 -7.67 16.85 -26.79
C LYS A 74 -7.90 16.04 -28.07
N GLY A 75 -6.87 15.88 -28.90
CA GLY A 75 -7.00 15.25 -30.22
C GLY A 75 -7.28 16.22 -31.37
N GLY A 76 -7.23 17.52 -31.10
CA GLY A 76 -7.16 18.59 -32.10
C GLY A 76 -8.49 19.30 -32.39
N GLY A 77 -8.38 20.56 -32.82
CA GLY A 77 -9.50 21.48 -33.04
C GLY A 77 -9.67 22.47 -31.88
N THR A 78 -10.32 23.59 -32.16
CA THR A 78 -10.48 24.69 -31.20
C THR A 78 -11.89 25.26 -31.28
N LEU A 79 -12.52 25.47 -30.12
CA LEU A 79 -13.72 26.29 -29.98
C LEU A 79 -13.29 27.72 -29.64
N THR A 80 -13.72 28.70 -30.44
CA THR A 80 -13.52 30.13 -30.17
C THR A 80 -14.86 30.81 -29.98
N VAL A 81 -15.07 31.47 -28.84
CA VAL A 81 -16.32 32.14 -28.47
C VAL A 81 -16.00 33.50 -27.85
N VAL A 82 -16.78 34.53 -28.18
CA VAL A 82 -16.74 35.81 -27.47
C VAL A 82 -17.86 35.83 -26.42
N TRP A 83 -17.49 35.77 -25.15
CA TRP A 83 -18.39 35.81 -24.01
C TRP A 83 -18.59 37.24 -23.51
N HIS A 84 -19.82 37.74 -23.53
CA HIS A 84 -20.14 39.06 -22.96
C HIS A 84 -20.51 38.90 -21.49
N LEU A 85 -19.70 39.45 -20.58
CA LEU A 85 -19.96 39.40 -19.14
C LEU A 85 -21.35 39.95 -18.80
N GLN A 86 -22.09 39.24 -17.95
CA GLN A 86 -23.40 39.64 -17.46
C GLN A 86 -23.36 39.85 -15.94
N PHE A 87 -23.68 41.06 -15.46
CA PHE A 87 -23.67 41.39 -14.02
C PHE A 87 -25.07 41.49 -13.38
N GLY A 88 -26.13 41.39 -14.20
CA GLY A 88 -27.52 41.48 -13.75
C GLY A 88 -28.24 40.14 -13.58
N LYS A 89 -27.53 39.01 -13.78
CA LYS A 89 -28.05 37.65 -13.62
C LYS A 89 -27.10 36.89 -12.70
N ASP A 90 -27.65 36.06 -11.81
CA ASP A 90 -26.86 35.38 -10.79
C ASP A 90 -25.87 34.37 -11.38
N ASP A 91 -26.23 33.68 -12.47
CA ASP A 91 -25.37 32.71 -13.15
C ASP A 91 -25.78 32.47 -14.63
N GLU A 92 -25.29 33.29 -15.56
CA GLU A 92 -25.57 33.12 -16.99
C GLU A 92 -24.55 32.17 -17.63
N HIS A 93 -25.02 31.20 -18.41
CA HIS A 93 -24.17 30.23 -19.09
C HIS A 93 -24.75 29.72 -20.42
N LYS A 94 -23.88 29.15 -21.26
CA LYS A 94 -24.25 28.48 -22.51
C LYS A 94 -23.43 27.20 -22.70
N SER A 95 -24.09 26.13 -23.13
CA SER A 95 -23.45 24.85 -23.46
C SER A 95 -23.08 24.75 -24.93
N PHE A 96 -21.94 24.13 -25.20
CA PHE A 96 -21.36 23.90 -26.52
C PHE A 96 -21.05 22.41 -26.68
N GLN A 97 -21.49 21.83 -27.79
CA GLN A 97 -21.20 20.43 -28.09
C GLN A 97 -19.71 20.23 -28.38
N VAL A 98 -19.11 19.21 -27.77
CA VAL A 98 -17.77 18.76 -28.11
C VAL A 98 -17.83 18.04 -29.46
N PRO A 99 -16.97 18.36 -30.45
CA PRO A 99 -17.04 17.74 -31.77
C PRO A 99 -16.97 16.21 -31.70
N ASP A 100 -17.87 15.52 -32.40
CA ASP A 100 -17.96 14.05 -32.33
C ASP A 100 -16.66 13.35 -32.77
N ALA A 101 -15.86 13.99 -33.63
CA ALA A 101 -14.53 13.52 -34.02
C ALA A 101 -13.50 13.57 -32.88
N VAL A 102 -13.60 14.57 -31.99
CA VAL A 102 -12.79 14.68 -30.77
C VAL A 102 -13.21 13.59 -29.79
N VAL A 103 -14.52 13.44 -29.57
CA VAL A 103 -15.09 12.40 -28.70
C VAL A 103 -14.65 11.01 -29.16
N SER A 104 -14.79 10.72 -30.45
CA SER A 104 -14.43 9.43 -31.05
C SER A 104 -12.92 9.14 -30.99
N ARG A 105 -12.06 10.15 -31.14
CA ARG A 105 -10.59 9.96 -31.07
C ARG A 105 -10.12 9.69 -29.66
N VAL A 106 -10.59 10.48 -28.69
CA VAL A 106 -10.28 10.29 -27.27
C VAL A 106 -10.80 8.92 -26.79
N GLN A 107 -11.97 8.48 -27.26
CA GLN A 107 -12.50 7.14 -26.99
C GLN A 107 -11.69 6.02 -27.67
N ASN A 108 -11.23 6.22 -28.92
CA ASN A 108 -10.43 5.23 -29.64
C ASN A 108 -8.99 5.09 -29.13
N GLU A 109 -8.37 6.15 -28.60
CA GLU A 109 -7.07 6.07 -27.92
C GLU A 109 -7.15 5.25 -26.62
N LEU A 110 -8.31 5.29 -25.93
CA LEU A 110 -8.60 4.48 -24.76
C LEU A 110 -8.68 2.97 -25.09
N ILE A 111 -9.12 2.62 -26.31
CA ILE A 111 -9.34 1.24 -26.79
C ILE A 111 -8.04 0.57 -27.29
N ARG A 112 -7.06 1.35 -27.76
CA ARG A 112 -5.81 0.80 -28.34
C ARG A 112 -4.87 0.11 -27.34
N HIS A 113 -5.17 0.12 -26.04
CA HIS A 113 -4.33 -0.43 -24.98
C HIS A 113 -5.03 -1.51 -24.13
N THR A 114 -6.03 -2.21 -24.67
CA THR A 114 -6.93 -3.09 -23.88
C THR A 114 -7.01 -4.51 -24.48
N SER A 115 -6.95 -5.56 -23.64
CA SER A 115 -6.97 -6.98 -24.06
C SER A 115 -8.38 -7.49 -24.41
N PRO A 116 -8.53 -8.60 -25.16
CA PRO A 116 -9.82 -9.14 -25.61
C PRO A 116 -10.82 -9.47 -24.49
N ASP A 117 -10.34 -9.94 -23.34
CA ASP A 117 -11.18 -10.30 -22.19
C ASP A 117 -11.95 -9.11 -21.60
N GLN A 118 -11.38 -7.90 -21.70
CA GLN A 118 -12.02 -6.67 -21.18
C GLN A 118 -13.10 -6.14 -22.13
N VAL A 119 -13.06 -6.49 -23.41
CA VAL A 119 -14.12 -6.13 -24.39
C VAL A 119 -15.43 -6.86 -24.07
N GLU A 120 -15.34 -8.12 -23.64
CA GLU A 120 -16.51 -8.91 -23.23
C GLU A 120 -17.07 -8.44 -21.86
N GLU A 121 -16.20 -8.02 -20.95
CA GLU A 121 -16.57 -7.46 -19.64
C GLU A 121 -17.30 -6.11 -19.80
N VAL A 122 -16.81 -5.21 -20.66
CA VAL A 122 -17.49 -3.93 -21.00
C VAL A 122 -18.84 -4.17 -21.67
N ALA A 123 -18.95 -5.17 -22.56
CA ALA A 123 -20.21 -5.53 -23.18
C ALA A 123 -21.24 -6.05 -22.15
N LYS A 124 -20.81 -6.89 -21.20
CA LYS A 124 -21.65 -7.38 -20.09
C LYS A 124 -22.13 -6.26 -19.18
N VAL A 125 -21.24 -5.33 -18.80
CA VAL A 125 -21.59 -4.18 -17.94
C VAL A 125 -22.56 -3.22 -18.65
N ARG A 126 -22.36 -2.97 -19.95
CA ARG A 126 -23.29 -2.17 -20.76
C ARG A 126 -24.68 -2.81 -20.86
N GLU A 127 -24.75 -4.13 -20.93
CA GLU A 127 -26.03 -4.85 -20.98
C GLU A 127 -26.76 -4.83 -19.62
N ILE A 128 -26.02 -4.89 -18.50
CA ILE A 128 -26.58 -4.73 -17.15
C ILE A 128 -27.16 -3.32 -16.96
N PHE A 129 -26.44 -2.29 -17.40
CA PHE A 129 -26.90 -0.89 -17.38
C PHE A 129 -28.19 -0.72 -18.21
N ARG A 130 -28.20 -1.28 -19.43
CA ARG A 130 -29.37 -1.21 -20.33
C ARG A 130 -30.60 -1.90 -19.75
N ARG A 131 -30.42 -3.03 -19.06
CA ARG A 131 -31.54 -3.80 -18.47
C ARG A 131 -32.24 -3.08 -17.31
N HIS A 132 -31.52 -2.22 -16.60
CA HIS A 132 -32.04 -1.54 -15.40
C HIS A 132 -32.41 -0.08 -15.63
N ASN A 133 -32.04 0.50 -16.77
CA ASN A 133 -32.57 1.77 -17.27
C ASN A 133 -33.98 1.54 -17.84
N ALA A 134 -34.94 1.27 -16.94
CA ALA A 134 -36.31 0.91 -17.29
C ALA A 134 -37.05 2.05 -18.01
N ARG A 135 -36.62 3.29 -17.79
CA ARG A 135 -37.16 4.49 -18.43
C ARG A 135 -36.60 4.77 -19.82
N GLY A 136 -35.46 4.16 -20.18
CA GLY A 136 -34.86 4.26 -21.51
C GLY A 136 -34.29 5.65 -21.85
N ASP A 137 -34.06 6.51 -20.85
CA ASP A 137 -33.57 7.89 -21.05
C ASP A 137 -32.04 7.97 -21.18
N GLY A 138 -31.35 6.86 -20.92
CA GLY A 138 -29.91 6.71 -21.08
C GLY A 138 -29.12 6.97 -19.79
N ARG A 139 -29.82 7.12 -18.67
CA ARG A 139 -29.26 7.39 -17.33
C ARG A 139 -29.91 6.46 -16.31
N LEU A 140 -29.32 6.33 -15.13
CA LEU A 140 -29.88 5.57 -14.01
C LEU A 140 -30.19 6.53 -12.86
N SER A 141 -31.45 6.54 -12.45
CA SER A 141 -31.83 7.17 -11.18
C SER A 141 -31.27 6.39 -9.98
N PHE A 142 -31.30 6.99 -8.79
CA PHE A 142 -30.83 6.35 -7.56
C PHE A 142 -31.46 4.97 -7.31
N ASP A 143 -32.78 4.86 -7.52
CA ASP A 143 -33.54 3.63 -7.28
C ASP A 143 -33.21 2.55 -8.33
N GLU A 144 -32.99 2.95 -9.59
CA GLU A 144 -32.59 2.05 -10.67
C GLU A 144 -31.15 1.54 -10.47
N LEU A 145 -30.25 2.42 -10.02
CA LEU A 145 -28.88 2.07 -9.69
C LEU A 145 -28.82 1.12 -8.48
N GLU A 146 -29.66 1.32 -7.46
CA GLU A 146 -29.78 0.39 -6.34
C GLU A 146 -30.17 -1.04 -6.79
N SER A 147 -31.07 -1.16 -7.77
CA SER A 147 -31.42 -2.46 -8.37
C SER A 147 -30.25 -3.10 -9.13
N VAL A 148 -29.41 -2.30 -9.78
CA VAL A 148 -28.20 -2.78 -10.47
C VAL A 148 -27.24 -3.45 -9.48
N PHE A 149 -26.98 -2.79 -8.34
CA PHE A 149 -26.05 -3.31 -7.32
C PHE A 149 -26.55 -4.55 -6.59
N LYS A 150 -27.88 -4.67 -6.37
CA LYS A 150 -28.49 -5.90 -5.84
C LYS A 150 -28.35 -7.09 -6.78
N THR A 151 -28.35 -6.86 -8.09
CA THR A 151 -28.24 -7.91 -9.11
C THR A 151 -26.79 -8.37 -9.32
N MET A 152 -25.81 -7.56 -8.92
CA MET A 152 -24.37 -7.85 -9.05
C MET A 152 -23.76 -8.46 -7.77
N ASP A 153 -24.57 -8.89 -6.80
CA ASP A 153 -24.16 -9.49 -5.52
C ASP A 153 -23.14 -8.64 -4.71
N ALA A 154 -23.22 -7.31 -4.86
CA ALA A 154 -22.37 -6.35 -4.16
C ALA A 154 -23.10 -5.78 -2.93
N SER A 155 -22.60 -6.04 -1.72
CA SER A 155 -23.18 -5.46 -0.50
C SER A 155 -22.73 -4.00 -0.30
N THR A 156 -23.62 -3.05 -0.60
CA THR A 156 -23.31 -1.60 -0.50
C THR A 156 -24.12 -0.95 0.62
N ARG A 157 -23.59 -0.92 1.85
CA ARG A 157 -24.22 -0.22 3.00
C ARG A 157 -24.22 1.32 2.90
N ASN A 158 -23.73 1.89 1.80
CA ASN A 158 -23.71 3.34 1.57
C ASN A 158 -23.96 3.73 0.09
N LEU A 159 -25.02 3.18 -0.51
CA LEU A 159 -25.42 3.47 -1.89
C LEU A 159 -25.50 4.97 -2.23
N ARG A 160 -25.85 5.83 -1.27
CA ARG A 160 -25.87 7.28 -1.46
C ARG A 160 -24.48 7.89 -1.71
N GLN A 161 -23.45 7.38 -1.06
CA GLN A 161 -22.08 7.86 -1.25
C GLN A 161 -21.52 7.36 -2.58
N VAL A 162 -21.82 6.11 -2.94
CA VAL A 162 -21.42 5.52 -4.23
C VAL A 162 -22.13 6.22 -5.38
N PHE A 163 -23.44 6.47 -5.24
CA PHE A 163 -24.21 7.25 -6.22
C PHE A 163 -23.62 8.65 -6.39
N SER A 164 -23.36 9.37 -5.29
CA SER A 164 -22.74 10.70 -5.34
C SER A 164 -21.31 10.70 -5.89
N ALA A 165 -20.60 9.56 -5.85
CA ALA A 165 -19.29 9.42 -6.44
C ALA A 165 -19.34 9.09 -7.94
N MET A 166 -20.43 8.47 -8.41
CA MET A 166 -20.69 8.21 -9.83
C MET A 166 -21.30 9.41 -10.54
N ASP A 167 -22.23 10.11 -9.87
CA ASP A 167 -22.90 11.32 -10.33
C ASP A 167 -21.94 12.52 -10.25
N THR A 168 -20.97 12.53 -11.18
CA THR A 168 -19.83 13.45 -11.16
C THR A 168 -20.22 14.87 -11.56
N ASP A 169 -21.29 15.03 -12.33
CA ASP A 169 -21.86 16.33 -12.65
C ASP A 169 -22.97 16.77 -11.68
N ALA A 170 -23.32 15.92 -10.71
CA ALA A 170 -24.31 16.15 -9.66
C ALA A 170 -25.70 16.49 -10.21
N ASP A 171 -26.06 15.94 -11.38
CA ASP A 171 -27.36 16.13 -12.02
C ASP A 171 -28.46 15.21 -11.46
N GLY A 172 -28.11 14.39 -10.48
CA GLY A 172 -29.01 13.49 -9.76
C GLY A 172 -29.28 12.19 -10.50
N HIS A 173 -28.57 11.90 -11.59
CA HIS A 173 -28.68 10.68 -12.39
C HIS A 173 -27.28 10.19 -12.80
N VAL A 174 -27.07 8.88 -12.90
CA VAL A 174 -25.80 8.33 -13.35
C VAL A 174 -25.89 7.96 -14.82
N SER A 175 -25.13 8.65 -15.67
CA SER A 175 -25.04 8.34 -17.10
C SER A 175 -24.26 7.04 -17.36
N ILE A 176 -24.43 6.45 -18.56
CA ILE A 176 -23.68 5.24 -18.93
C ILE A 176 -22.17 5.46 -18.89
N ASP A 177 -21.73 6.66 -19.27
CA ASP A 177 -20.31 7.00 -19.28
C ASP A 177 -19.76 7.18 -17.86
N GLU A 178 -20.54 7.75 -16.93
CA GLU A 178 -20.20 7.83 -15.51
C GLU A 178 -20.21 6.47 -14.81
N PHE A 179 -21.18 5.62 -15.14
CA PHE A 179 -21.26 4.26 -14.62
C PHE A 179 -20.08 3.41 -15.09
N LEU A 180 -19.78 3.44 -16.39
CA LEU A 180 -18.61 2.77 -16.95
C LEU A 180 -17.32 3.39 -16.42
N HIS A 181 -17.25 4.72 -16.31
CA HIS A 181 -16.11 5.39 -15.71
C HIS A 181 -15.90 4.90 -14.28
N TYR A 182 -16.88 4.90 -13.40
CA TYR A 182 -16.68 4.39 -12.03
C TYR A 182 -16.27 2.91 -11.97
N ILE A 183 -16.96 2.04 -12.73
CA ILE A 183 -16.71 0.59 -12.74
C ILE A 183 -15.30 0.28 -13.29
N PHE A 184 -14.89 0.93 -14.38
CA PHE A 184 -13.62 0.67 -15.06
C PHE A 184 -12.46 1.58 -14.58
N ALA A 185 -12.74 2.76 -14.03
CA ALA A 185 -11.78 3.62 -13.34
C ALA A 185 -11.31 2.96 -12.04
N SER A 186 -12.16 2.20 -11.33
CA SER A 186 -11.69 1.41 -10.18
C SER A 186 -10.58 0.42 -10.52
N LYS A 187 -10.48 0.00 -11.80
CA LYS A 187 -9.40 -0.84 -12.33
C LYS A 187 -8.30 -0.06 -13.09
N SER A 188 -8.60 1.11 -13.71
CA SER A 188 -7.63 1.88 -14.51
C SER A 188 -7.06 3.14 -13.84
N GLU A 189 -7.64 3.63 -12.72
CA GLU A 189 -7.12 4.75 -11.91
C GLU A 189 -5.76 4.44 -11.28
N ALA A 190 -5.44 3.16 -11.07
CA ALA A 190 -4.11 2.73 -10.67
C ALA A 190 -3.02 3.13 -11.69
N THR A 191 -3.38 3.32 -12.96
CA THR A 191 -2.42 3.57 -14.05
C THR A 191 -2.42 5.03 -14.51
N HIS A 192 -3.55 5.75 -14.48
CA HIS A 192 -3.65 7.13 -15.00
C HIS A 192 -3.49 8.25 -13.95
N LEU A 193 -3.71 8.01 -12.65
CA LEU A 193 -3.36 8.99 -11.60
C LEU A 193 -1.83 9.23 -11.50
N ARG A 194 -1.01 8.36 -12.10
CA ARG A 194 0.46 8.51 -12.18
C ARG A 194 0.94 9.65 -13.10
N ALA A 195 0.11 10.17 -14.01
CA ALA A 195 0.59 11.04 -15.09
C ALA A 195 0.12 12.51 -15.03
N LYS A 196 -0.91 12.86 -14.23
CA LYS A 196 -1.50 14.23 -14.25
C LYS A 196 -1.40 15.06 -12.98
N ALA A 197 -0.91 14.50 -11.88
CA ALA A 197 -0.36 15.33 -10.81
C ALA A 197 1.12 15.54 -11.13
N GLY A 198 1.64 16.77 -11.07
CA GLY A 198 3.08 17.01 -11.00
C GLY A 198 3.75 16.42 -9.73
N ALA A 199 3.14 15.40 -9.11
CA ALA A 199 3.72 14.54 -8.11
C ALA A 199 4.30 13.34 -8.85
N THR A 200 5.63 13.27 -8.91
CA THR A 200 6.37 12.03 -9.20
C THR A 200 5.69 10.85 -8.51
N PRO A 201 5.44 9.73 -9.21
CA PRO A 201 5.03 8.50 -8.56
C PRO A 201 6.04 8.21 -7.46
N VAL A 202 5.60 8.20 -6.21
CA VAL A 202 6.43 7.65 -5.15
C VAL A 202 6.48 6.16 -5.41
N GLY A 203 7.53 5.69 -6.07
CA GLY A 203 7.73 4.28 -6.35
C GLY A 203 8.29 3.53 -5.13
N CYS A 204 8.88 4.26 -4.18
CA CYS A 204 9.51 3.69 -3.00
C CYS A 204 9.60 4.69 -1.83
N ALA A 205 9.91 4.19 -0.63
CA ALA A 205 10.10 5.00 0.58
C ALA A 205 11.09 6.18 0.40
N LYS A 206 12.10 6.01 -0.47
CA LYS A 206 13.08 7.07 -0.76
C LYS A 206 12.41 8.29 -1.38
N ASP A 207 11.42 8.11 -2.23
CA ASP A 207 10.77 9.19 -2.96
C ASP A 207 9.86 10.03 -2.04
N ILE A 208 9.18 9.40 -1.08
CA ILE A 208 8.43 10.08 -0.01
C ILE A 208 9.34 10.96 0.83
N LEU A 209 10.49 10.43 1.26
CA LEU A 209 11.42 11.18 2.11
C LEU A 209 12.05 12.35 1.33
N LYS A 210 12.29 12.17 0.02
CA LYS A 210 12.78 13.23 -0.88
C LYS A 210 11.75 14.34 -1.07
N CYS A 211 10.48 14.01 -1.34
CA CYS A 211 9.45 15.03 -1.52
C CYS A 211 9.20 15.78 -0.20
N GLY A 212 9.37 15.09 0.93
CA GLY A 212 9.24 15.65 2.28
C GLY A 212 7.78 15.82 2.70
N ASP A 213 6.87 15.10 2.06
CA ASP A 213 5.48 14.99 2.48
C ASP A 213 5.38 14.24 3.82
N ILE A 214 6.28 13.29 4.04
CA ILE A 214 6.56 12.72 5.36
C ILE A 214 7.88 13.28 5.88
N ARG A 215 7.90 13.68 7.16
CA ARG A 215 9.11 14.15 7.84
C ARG A 215 9.45 13.25 9.03
N LEU A 216 10.73 12.93 9.15
CA LEU A 216 11.24 12.18 10.31
C LEU A 216 11.59 13.17 11.43
N VAL A 217 11.18 12.88 12.65
CA VAL A 217 11.64 13.62 13.84
C VAL A 217 13.01 13.11 14.25
N LYS A 218 13.92 13.98 14.68
CA LYS A 218 15.23 13.54 15.20
C LYS A 218 15.04 12.66 16.42
N GLY A 219 15.69 11.48 16.44
CA GLY A 219 15.63 10.56 17.56
C GLY A 219 16.01 11.21 18.90
N LEU A 220 17.01 12.08 18.90
CA LEU A 220 17.42 12.84 20.10
C LEU A 220 16.34 13.78 20.62
N THR A 221 15.61 14.45 19.72
CA THR A 221 14.49 15.32 20.10
C THR A 221 13.38 14.49 20.74
N MET A 222 13.01 13.36 20.11
CA MET A 222 11.98 12.46 20.64
C MET A 222 12.38 11.86 22.00
N GLN A 223 13.64 11.44 22.14
CA GLN A 223 14.20 10.90 23.38
C GLN A 223 14.12 11.88 24.55
N LYS A 224 14.36 13.17 24.30
CA LYS A 224 14.37 14.23 25.33
C LYS A 224 13.02 14.91 25.54
N ARG A 225 11.99 14.52 24.78
CA ARG A 225 10.66 15.14 24.84
C ARG A 225 10.07 15.03 26.24
N LYS A 226 9.53 16.14 26.75
CA LYS A 226 8.73 16.15 27.99
C LYS A 226 7.25 16.22 27.64
N GLY A 227 6.40 15.56 28.43
CA GLY A 227 4.96 15.48 28.17
C GLY A 227 4.63 14.63 26.95
N ALA A 228 3.49 14.90 26.32
CA ALA A 228 3.02 14.15 25.16
C ALA A 228 3.83 14.43 23.88
N VAL A 229 3.70 13.52 22.91
CA VAL A 229 4.18 13.74 21.54
C VAL A 229 3.52 14.98 20.93
N MET A 230 4.23 15.65 20.03
CA MET A 230 3.71 16.86 19.38
C MET A 230 2.98 16.51 18.09
N ARG A 231 1.92 17.27 17.83
CA ARG A 231 1.30 17.33 16.51
C ARG A 231 2.32 17.85 15.50
N HIS A 232 2.34 17.30 14.29
CA HIS A 232 3.30 17.66 13.23
C HIS A 232 3.54 19.17 13.07
N GLN A 233 2.48 19.96 13.01
CA GLN A 233 2.56 21.41 12.78
C GLN A 233 3.16 22.18 13.96
N ASP A 234 3.18 21.58 15.15
CA ASP A 234 3.64 22.22 16.39
C ASP A 234 5.11 21.86 16.69
N ILE A 235 5.73 21.01 15.86
CA ILE A 235 7.15 20.63 15.96
C ILE A 235 8.03 21.70 15.29
N PRO A 236 9.05 22.23 15.99
CA PRO A 236 10.01 23.14 15.38
C PRO A 236 10.69 22.54 14.15
N LEU A 237 10.87 23.31 13.09
CA LEU A 237 11.53 22.83 11.87
C LEU A 237 12.95 22.26 12.13
N SER A 238 13.65 22.79 13.12
CA SER A 238 14.97 22.32 13.57
C SER A 238 14.95 20.93 14.19
N ASP A 239 13.80 20.43 14.62
CA ASP A 239 13.62 19.12 15.25
C ASP A 239 13.34 18.00 14.25
N PHE A 240 13.04 18.35 13.00
CA PHE A 240 12.97 17.37 11.92
C PHE A 240 14.36 17.05 11.36
N VAL A 241 14.52 15.81 10.89
CA VAL A 241 15.66 15.39 10.08
C VAL A 241 15.60 16.13 8.73
N PRO A 242 16.68 16.79 8.28
CA PRO A 242 16.72 17.41 6.97
C PRO A 242 16.43 16.39 5.85
N LYS A 243 15.71 16.79 4.78
CA LYS A 243 15.30 15.87 3.69
C LYS A 243 16.47 15.08 3.09
N LYS A 244 17.61 15.75 2.89
CA LYS A 244 18.84 15.11 2.37
C LYS A 244 19.28 13.95 3.27
N ASP A 245 19.31 14.19 4.58
CA ASP A 245 19.77 13.23 5.57
C ASP A 245 18.75 12.09 5.76
N ALA A 246 17.44 12.39 5.69
CA ALA A 246 16.39 11.39 5.78
C ALA A 246 16.53 10.29 4.71
N THR A 247 16.94 10.66 3.49
CA THR A 247 17.16 9.68 2.42
C THR A 247 18.41 8.83 2.63
N SER A 248 19.46 9.38 3.24
CA SER A 248 20.66 8.65 3.62
C SER A 248 20.36 7.63 4.72
N LEU A 249 19.57 8.03 5.72
CA LEU A 249 19.15 7.15 6.82
C LEU A 249 18.40 5.90 6.35
N LEU A 250 17.68 5.96 5.23
CA LEU A 250 16.99 4.79 4.67
C LEU A 250 17.98 3.72 4.14
N SER A 251 19.21 4.11 3.81
CA SER A 251 20.28 3.18 3.43
C SER A 251 21.14 2.75 4.62
N GLU A 252 20.94 3.36 5.79
CA GLU A 252 21.67 3.02 7.00
C GLU A 252 20.92 1.97 7.81
N LEU A 253 21.62 0.92 8.21
CA LEU A 253 21.08 -0.09 9.10
C LEU A 253 20.63 0.58 10.41
N MET A 254 19.35 0.39 10.75
CA MET A 254 18.68 1.00 11.91
C MET A 254 18.65 2.54 11.89
N GLY A 255 18.82 3.19 10.73
CA GLY A 255 18.83 4.66 10.63
C GLY A 255 17.44 5.29 10.77
N ILE A 256 16.38 4.56 10.41
CA ILE A 256 14.99 5.00 10.53
C ILE A 256 14.20 4.04 11.42
N ILE A 257 13.56 4.60 12.44
CA ILE A 257 12.68 3.90 13.37
C ILE A 257 11.24 4.29 13.04
N VAL A 258 10.39 3.31 12.76
CA VAL A 258 8.97 3.46 12.41
C VAL A 258 8.14 2.96 13.59
N VAL A 259 7.28 3.81 14.13
CA VAL A 259 6.46 3.48 15.32
C VAL A 259 5.08 3.01 14.90
N SER A 260 4.69 1.81 15.33
CA SER A 260 3.33 1.28 15.20
C SER A 260 2.66 1.21 16.57
N TYR A 261 1.50 1.85 16.71
CA TYR A 261 0.87 2.04 18.03
C TYR A 261 -0.64 2.30 17.90
N GLY A 262 -1.37 2.10 19.00
CA GLY A 262 -2.80 2.38 19.06
C GLY A 262 -3.11 3.77 19.61
N TRP A 263 -4.02 4.52 18.99
CA TRP A 263 -4.52 5.77 19.56
C TRP A 263 -5.27 5.54 20.89
N LEU A 264 -4.81 6.20 21.96
CA LEU A 264 -5.36 6.08 23.32
C LEU A 264 -6.57 6.99 23.59
N SER A 265 -6.76 8.02 22.77
CA SER A 265 -7.93 8.89 22.79
C SER A 265 -8.33 9.33 21.37
N ARG A 266 -9.46 10.02 21.22
CA ARG A 266 -9.93 10.53 19.94
C ARG A 266 -9.10 11.73 19.44
N ASP A 267 -8.71 12.61 20.35
CA ASP A 267 -8.09 13.90 19.98
C ASP A 267 -6.56 13.83 19.97
N HIS A 268 -5.99 12.90 20.74
CA HIS A 268 -4.55 12.74 20.84
C HIS A 268 -4.15 11.26 20.92
N PRO A 269 -3.14 10.80 20.17
CA PRO A 269 -2.72 9.40 20.14
C PRO A 269 -2.19 8.89 21.48
N ASP A 270 -1.46 9.75 22.21
CA ASP A 270 -0.77 9.38 23.45
C ASP A 270 -0.77 10.54 24.48
N PRO A 271 -1.94 10.92 25.02
CA PRO A 271 -2.10 12.17 25.77
C PRO A 271 -1.27 12.23 27.06
N GLN A 272 -1.02 11.09 27.68
CA GLN A 272 -0.22 10.97 28.90
C GLN A 272 1.25 10.60 28.63
N GLY A 273 1.65 10.43 27.36
CA GLY A 273 3.02 10.03 27.02
C GLY A 273 3.36 8.57 27.39
N PHE A 274 2.35 7.70 27.48
CA PHE A 274 2.52 6.28 27.82
C PHE A 274 3.36 5.55 26.76
N HIS A 275 2.96 5.67 25.49
CA HIS A 275 3.71 5.08 24.38
C HIS A 275 5.07 5.76 24.19
N LEU A 276 5.11 7.09 24.35
CA LEU A 276 6.34 7.86 24.26
C LEU A 276 7.38 7.40 25.28
N ALA A 277 6.99 7.12 26.53
CA ALA A 277 7.92 6.65 27.57
C ALA A 277 8.65 5.36 27.15
N THR A 278 7.95 4.42 26.51
CA THR A 278 8.54 3.19 25.98
C THR A 278 9.51 3.48 24.83
N VAL A 279 9.12 4.33 23.88
CA VAL A 279 9.98 4.74 22.75
C VAL A 279 11.23 5.48 23.25
N GLN A 280 11.13 6.31 24.28
CA GLN A 280 12.26 7.04 24.86
C GLN A 280 13.31 6.11 25.47
N LYS A 281 12.90 5.06 26.18
CA LYS A 281 13.81 4.04 26.73
C LYS A 281 14.55 3.33 25.59
N TYR A 282 13.83 2.92 24.55
CA TYR A 282 14.43 2.32 23.36
C TYR A 282 15.43 3.28 22.68
N LEU A 283 15.04 4.54 22.46
CA LEU A 283 15.88 5.55 21.83
C LEU A 283 17.15 5.86 22.65
N ALA A 284 17.08 5.84 23.98
CA ALA A 284 18.26 6.04 24.81
C ALA A 284 19.34 4.98 24.53
N LEU A 285 18.94 3.73 24.35
CA LEU A 285 19.85 2.62 24.06
C LEU A 285 20.29 2.60 22.60
N HIS A 286 19.36 2.87 21.69
CA HIS A 286 19.63 3.04 20.27
C HIS A 286 20.66 4.14 20.02
N LEU A 287 20.47 5.31 20.62
CA LEU A 287 21.32 6.46 20.37
C LEU A 287 22.72 6.34 21.00
N ASN A 288 22.88 5.50 22.03
CA ASN A 288 24.19 5.14 22.56
C ASN A 288 25.03 4.35 21.55
N GLN A 289 24.40 3.55 20.68
CA GLN A 289 25.10 2.81 19.62
C GLN A 289 25.13 3.56 18.29
N LYS A 290 24.07 4.30 17.99
CA LYS A 290 23.88 5.06 16.76
C LYS A 290 23.74 6.53 17.10
N ARG A 291 24.79 7.31 16.84
CA ARG A 291 24.83 8.74 17.19
C ARG A 291 23.69 9.57 16.58
N TYR A 292 23.01 9.04 15.56
CA TYR A 292 21.93 9.73 14.86
C TYR A 292 20.90 8.72 14.32
N ALA A 293 19.61 9.06 14.44
CA ALA A 293 18.49 8.28 13.90
C ALA A 293 17.27 9.20 13.62
N GLY A 294 16.45 8.81 12.66
CA GLY A 294 15.17 9.44 12.36
C GLY A 294 14.00 8.61 12.86
N VAL A 295 13.01 9.25 13.47
CA VAL A 295 11.80 8.60 13.97
C VAL A 295 10.62 9.00 13.09
N PHE A 296 10.01 8.01 12.47
CA PHE A 296 8.70 8.10 11.84
C PHE A 296 7.64 7.69 12.87
N TRP A 297 6.86 8.66 13.30
CA TRP A 297 5.67 8.51 14.13
C TRP A 297 4.57 9.31 13.42
N ASP A 298 3.58 8.65 12.85
CA ASP A 298 2.58 9.25 11.94
C ASP A 298 2.01 10.59 12.43
N TYR A 299 1.60 10.71 13.69
CA TYR A 299 1.08 11.94 14.31
C TYR A 299 2.06 13.10 14.30
N CYS A 300 3.35 12.80 14.49
CA CYS A 300 4.44 13.78 14.44
C CYS A 300 4.92 14.04 12.99
N SER A 301 4.73 13.06 12.11
CA SER A 301 5.41 12.99 10.81
C SER A 301 4.53 13.44 9.64
N LEU A 302 3.21 13.46 9.85
CA LEU A 302 2.19 13.90 8.89
C LEU A 302 1.33 15.00 9.51
N PRO A 303 0.85 15.99 8.72
CA PRO A 303 -0.08 17.00 9.21
C PRO A 303 -1.36 16.42 9.82
N GLN A 304 -1.76 16.91 10.99
CA GLN A 304 -2.93 16.43 11.74
C GLN A 304 -4.01 17.51 11.84
N GLU A 305 -5.25 17.11 12.13
CA GLU A 305 -6.34 18.07 12.32
C GLU A 305 -6.10 19.01 13.52
N PRO A 306 -6.57 20.27 13.48
CA PRO A 306 -7.10 20.96 12.30
C PRO A 306 -5.99 21.28 11.29
N ARG A 307 -6.19 20.89 10.02
CA ARG A 307 -5.25 21.13 8.92
C ARG A 307 -5.62 22.39 8.13
N GLN A 308 -4.59 23.14 7.72
CA GLN A 308 -4.73 24.18 6.69
C GLN A 308 -4.78 23.55 5.29
N GLU A 309 -5.16 24.30 4.24
CA GLU A 309 -5.25 23.75 2.87
C GLU A 309 -3.94 23.10 2.39
N ALA A 310 -2.78 23.73 2.66
CA ALA A 310 -1.48 23.18 2.31
C ALA A 310 -1.17 21.87 3.06
N ASP A 311 -1.52 21.81 4.35
CA ASP A 311 -1.40 20.61 5.17
C ASP A 311 -2.30 19.48 4.66
N GLN A 312 -3.50 19.81 4.18
CA GLN A 312 -4.45 18.85 3.62
C GLN A 312 -3.90 18.21 2.33
N VAL A 313 -3.25 18.99 1.47
CA VAL A 313 -2.58 18.46 0.27
C VAL A 313 -1.41 17.58 0.66
N GLN A 314 -0.54 18.03 1.57
CA GLN A 314 0.60 17.25 2.04
C GLN A 314 0.14 15.92 2.68
N PHE A 315 -0.87 15.96 3.56
CA PHE A 315 -1.41 14.77 4.21
C PHE A 315 -1.96 13.75 3.20
N ARG A 316 -2.74 14.21 2.21
CA ARG A 316 -3.29 13.33 1.16
C ARG A 316 -2.19 12.62 0.36
N ARG A 317 -1.08 13.31 0.07
CA ARG A 317 0.07 12.69 -0.60
C ARG A 317 0.82 11.73 0.33
N ALA A 318 1.01 12.11 1.58
CA ALA A 318 1.75 11.32 2.56
C ALA A 318 1.05 10.00 2.92
N ILE A 319 -0.28 10.03 3.14
CA ILE A 319 -1.04 8.86 3.60
C ILE A 319 -1.06 7.73 2.55
N GLN A 320 -1.02 8.07 1.26
CA GLN A 320 -0.94 7.09 0.17
C GLN A 320 0.37 6.30 0.16
N GLY A 321 1.43 6.85 0.75
CA GLY A 321 2.77 6.27 0.72
C GLY A 321 3.27 5.77 2.07
N ILE A 322 2.47 5.89 3.14
CA ILE A 322 2.92 5.60 4.50
C ILE A 322 3.38 4.14 4.69
N ASN A 323 2.68 3.21 4.05
CA ASN A 323 2.99 1.79 4.00
C ASN A 323 4.37 1.49 3.42
N LEU A 324 4.91 2.35 2.54
CA LEU A 324 6.25 2.19 1.99
C LEU A 324 7.33 2.33 3.09
N LEU A 325 7.09 3.13 4.15
CA LEU A 325 8.02 3.22 5.29
C LEU A 325 7.90 2.01 6.23
N TYR A 326 6.68 1.59 6.56
CA TYR A 326 6.45 0.37 7.35
C TYR A 326 7.05 -0.86 6.66
N GLY A 327 6.82 -1.00 5.36
CA GLY A 327 7.27 -2.13 4.57
C GLY A 327 8.72 -2.08 4.07
N ALA A 328 9.38 -0.92 4.10
CA ALA A 328 10.75 -0.77 3.59
C ALA A 328 11.74 -1.73 4.27
N ARG A 329 12.54 -2.45 3.47
CA ARG A 329 13.44 -3.49 3.97
C ARG A 329 14.39 -2.99 5.07
N MET A 330 14.88 -1.75 4.97
CA MET A 330 15.91 -1.19 5.87
C MET A 330 15.38 -0.40 7.06
N THR A 331 14.07 -0.20 7.19
CA THR A 331 13.49 0.47 8.36
C THR A 331 13.38 -0.49 9.54
N THR A 332 13.53 0.03 10.76
CA THR A 332 13.22 -0.71 11.99
C THR A 332 11.82 -0.34 12.46
N VAL A 333 10.90 -1.29 12.47
CA VAL A 333 9.53 -1.07 12.96
C VAL A 333 9.47 -1.49 14.42
N VAL A 334 9.02 -0.58 15.29
CA VAL A 334 8.78 -0.83 16.71
C VAL A 334 7.27 -0.81 16.96
N LYS A 335 6.72 -1.93 17.42
CA LYS A 335 5.33 -2.08 17.84
C LYS A 335 5.21 -1.78 19.32
N LEU A 336 4.16 -1.06 19.70
CA LEU A 336 3.83 -0.74 21.08
C LEU A 336 2.53 -1.47 21.45
N THR A 337 2.63 -2.79 21.65
CA THR A 337 1.46 -3.67 21.84
C THR A 337 0.86 -3.59 23.24
N GLN A 338 1.66 -3.20 24.24
CA GLN A 338 1.19 -2.96 25.61
C GLN A 338 0.24 -1.77 25.63
N MET A 339 -0.93 -1.97 26.23
CA MET A 339 -1.94 -0.92 26.45
C MET A 339 -1.88 -0.44 27.90
N PRO A 340 -2.21 0.83 28.20
CA PRO A 340 -2.26 1.32 29.57
C PRO A 340 -3.35 0.58 30.35
N THR A 341 -3.14 0.40 31.65
CA THR A 341 -4.18 -0.08 32.55
C THR A 341 -5.18 1.04 32.84
N PRO A 342 -6.45 0.72 33.10
CA PRO A 342 -7.42 1.70 33.55
C PRO A 342 -7.08 2.17 34.97
N GLN A 343 -6.13 3.08 35.10
CA GLN A 343 -5.91 3.87 36.31
C GLN A 343 -6.42 5.29 36.02
N ASP A 344 -7.41 5.71 36.81
CA ASP A 344 -8.03 7.03 36.87
C ASP A 344 -8.91 7.50 35.68
N GLY A 345 -9.35 6.60 34.79
CA GLY A 345 -10.44 6.91 33.83
C GLY A 345 -10.12 7.98 32.77
N THR A 346 -8.85 8.36 32.63
CA THR A 346 -8.41 9.42 31.70
C THR A 346 -8.07 8.91 30.29
N VAL A 347 -7.94 7.59 30.10
CA VAL A 347 -7.67 6.96 28.80
C VAL A 347 -8.95 6.34 28.24
N ALA A 348 -9.41 6.85 27.10
CA ALA A 348 -10.73 6.53 26.55
C ALA A 348 -10.74 5.27 25.67
N ASN A 349 -9.61 4.87 25.08
CA ASN A 349 -9.57 3.75 24.14
C ASN A 349 -8.55 2.67 24.54
N LEU A 350 -9.05 1.66 25.26
CA LEU A 350 -8.30 0.49 25.71
C LEU A 350 -8.39 -0.71 24.75
N THR A 351 -8.80 -0.48 23.49
CA THR A 351 -8.84 -1.56 22.49
C THR A 351 -7.45 -2.21 22.40
N PRO A 352 -7.33 -3.55 22.54
CA PRO A 352 -6.06 -4.25 22.37
C PRO A 352 -5.41 -3.95 21.02
N TYR A 353 -4.08 -3.93 20.96
CA TYR A 353 -3.32 -3.55 19.78
C TYR A 353 -3.69 -4.41 18.55
N GLU A 354 -3.76 -5.71 18.75
CA GLU A 354 -4.05 -6.74 17.75
C GLU A 354 -5.48 -6.68 17.18
N LEU A 355 -6.36 -5.91 17.80
CA LEU A 355 -7.73 -5.66 17.33
C LEU A 355 -7.86 -4.32 16.59
N ARG A 356 -6.77 -3.56 16.41
CA ARG A 356 -6.80 -2.24 15.74
C ARG A 356 -6.44 -2.39 14.27
N GLY A 357 -7.33 -1.96 13.38
CA GLY A 357 -7.18 -2.20 11.94
C GLY A 357 -5.91 -1.64 11.32
N TRP A 358 -5.50 -0.42 11.69
CA TRP A 358 -4.22 0.15 11.24
C TRP A 358 -3.01 -0.59 11.81
N CYS A 359 -3.04 -1.01 13.07
CA CYS A 359 -1.97 -1.83 13.65
C CYS A 359 -1.83 -3.19 12.93
N ILE A 360 -2.97 -3.85 12.64
CA ILE A 360 -2.98 -5.10 11.86
C ILE A 360 -2.36 -4.89 10.48
N PHE A 361 -2.73 -3.79 9.80
CA PHE A 361 -2.16 -3.42 8.51
C PHE A 361 -0.66 -3.16 8.57
N GLU A 362 -0.21 -2.33 9.51
CA GLU A 362 1.18 -1.96 9.71
C GLU A 362 2.07 -3.18 10.02
N GLU A 363 1.58 -4.08 10.87
CA GLU A 363 2.24 -5.35 11.17
C GLU A 363 2.31 -6.24 9.91
N ALA A 364 1.22 -6.39 9.18
CA ALA A 364 1.16 -7.23 7.99
C ALA A 364 2.12 -6.76 6.88
N VAL A 365 2.17 -5.45 6.58
CA VAL A 365 3.11 -4.91 5.57
C VAL A 365 4.56 -4.99 6.03
N SER A 366 4.81 -4.79 7.33
CA SER A 366 6.16 -4.89 7.91
C SER A 366 6.68 -6.32 7.89
N GLY A 367 5.80 -7.31 7.96
CA GLY A 367 6.12 -8.73 8.02
C GLY A 367 6.50 -9.38 6.69
N ILE A 368 6.33 -8.71 5.54
CA ILE A 368 6.50 -9.36 4.22
C ILE A 368 7.98 -9.61 3.88
N VAL A 369 8.78 -8.56 3.68
CA VAL A 369 10.17 -8.65 3.18
C VAL A 369 11.24 -8.16 4.16
N LYS A 370 10.82 -7.60 5.30
CA LYS A 370 11.74 -7.08 6.30
C LYS A 370 12.44 -8.23 7.02
N HIS A 371 13.70 -8.05 7.38
CA HIS A 371 14.38 -9.01 8.24
C HIS A 371 13.72 -9.06 9.64
N GLY A 372 13.54 -10.25 10.21
CA GLY A 372 12.83 -10.44 11.47
C GLY A 372 13.41 -9.62 12.64
N SER A 373 14.73 -9.44 12.68
CA SER A 373 15.42 -8.64 13.70
C SER A 373 15.09 -7.14 13.68
N TRP A 374 14.35 -6.65 12.68
CA TRP A 374 13.97 -5.24 12.53
C TRP A 374 12.47 -5.00 12.68
N LEU A 375 11.72 -6.02 13.08
CA LEU A 375 10.34 -5.88 13.56
C LEU A 375 10.33 -6.22 15.05
N LEU A 376 10.31 -5.18 15.88
CA LEU A 376 10.44 -5.29 17.33
C LEU A 376 9.11 -5.01 18.00
N ASP A 377 8.68 -5.86 18.92
CA ASP A 377 7.59 -5.58 19.84
C ASP A 377 8.14 -5.11 21.18
N LEU A 378 8.11 -3.79 21.41
CA LEU A 378 8.58 -3.20 22.66
C LEU A 378 7.57 -3.36 23.81
N GLY A 379 6.29 -3.61 23.48
CA GLY A 379 5.25 -3.86 24.49
C GLY A 379 5.41 -5.21 25.19
N ALA A 380 6.10 -6.16 24.56
CA ALA A 380 6.32 -7.51 25.09
C ALA A 380 7.58 -7.64 25.97
N VAL A 381 8.37 -6.58 26.19
CA VAL A 381 9.73 -6.69 26.76
C VAL A 381 10.08 -5.64 27.82
N GLU A 382 9.23 -5.48 28.82
CA GLU A 382 9.42 -4.47 29.87
C GLU A 382 10.81 -4.53 30.54
N ASP A 383 11.28 -5.73 30.95
CA ASP A 383 12.58 -5.89 31.59
C ASP A 383 13.77 -5.58 30.67
N ALA A 384 13.66 -5.86 29.38
CA ALA A 384 14.75 -5.64 28.42
C ALA A 384 14.95 -4.15 28.13
N LEU A 385 13.88 -3.33 28.24
CA LEU A 385 13.94 -1.89 28.02
C LEU A 385 14.79 -1.14 29.06
N TYR A 386 15.02 -1.75 30.23
CA TYR A 386 15.92 -1.23 31.26
C TYR A 386 17.35 -1.78 31.16
N SER A 387 17.62 -2.63 30.16
CA SER A 387 18.98 -3.12 29.90
C SER A 387 19.88 -2.00 29.42
N THR A 388 21.19 -2.15 29.59
CA THR A 388 22.21 -1.26 28.98
C THR A 388 22.61 -1.70 27.57
N GLN A 389 22.17 -2.88 27.12
CA GLN A 389 22.58 -3.49 25.85
C GLN A 389 21.40 -3.60 24.89
N ILE A 390 21.47 -2.90 23.75
CA ILE A 390 20.41 -2.98 22.75
C ILE A 390 20.26 -4.38 22.15
N GLN A 391 21.33 -5.19 22.15
CA GLN A 391 21.29 -6.56 21.65
C GLN A 391 20.32 -7.42 22.48
N LYS A 392 20.13 -7.10 23.77
CA LYS A 392 19.14 -7.80 24.60
C LYS A 392 17.73 -7.49 24.08
N ILE A 393 17.41 -6.23 23.83
CA ILE A 393 16.13 -5.82 23.22
C ILE A 393 15.96 -6.43 21.84
N CYS A 394 16.95 -6.31 20.95
CA CYS A 394 16.87 -6.87 19.60
C CYS A 394 16.77 -8.40 19.59
N LYS A 395 17.04 -9.09 20.71
CA LYS A 395 16.81 -10.53 20.87
C LYS A 395 15.47 -10.83 21.51
N THR A 396 15.12 -10.18 22.62
CA THR A 396 13.89 -10.48 23.36
C THR A 396 12.65 -9.87 22.72
N ALA A 397 12.81 -8.72 22.05
CA ALA A 397 11.74 -7.95 21.46
C ALA A 397 11.47 -8.32 20.00
N VAL A 398 12.21 -9.27 19.42
CA VAL A 398 11.88 -9.77 18.07
C VAL A 398 10.42 -10.21 18.12
N SER A 399 9.59 -9.52 17.34
CA SER A 399 8.16 -9.82 17.31
C SER A 399 7.95 -11.28 16.92
N ARG A 400 6.86 -11.89 17.40
CA ARG A 400 6.32 -13.10 16.77
C ARG A 400 5.89 -12.72 15.35
N ARG A 401 6.81 -12.82 14.40
CA ARG A 401 6.54 -12.56 12.99
C ARG A 401 5.80 -13.77 12.46
N GLU A 402 4.53 -13.57 12.12
CA GLU A 402 3.76 -14.54 11.36
C GLU A 402 4.15 -14.47 9.87
N PRO A 403 3.90 -15.54 9.09
CA PRO A 403 4.08 -15.49 7.64
C PRO A 403 3.21 -14.39 7.00
N PRO A 404 3.54 -13.91 5.79
CA PRO A 404 2.68 -12.99 5.06
C PRO A 404 1.28 -13.59 4.88
N LEU A 405 0.24 -12.78 5.12
CA LEU A 405 -1.14 -13.18 4.86
C LEU A 405 -1.44 -13.04 3.37
N HIS A 406 -2.16 -13.99 2.81
CA HIS A 406 -2.75 -13.79 1.49
C HIS A 406 -3.78 -12.63 1.59
N PRO A 407 -3.96 -11.78 0.55
CA PRO A 407 -4.92 -10.67 0.59
C PRO A 407 -6.32 -11.05 1.09
N ASP A 408 -6.85 -12.21 0.70
CA ASP A 408 -8.15 -12.70 1.18
C ASP A 408 -8.16 -13.01 2.69
N ASP A 409 -7.07 -13.57 3.21
CA ASP A 409 -6.96 -13.91 4.64
C ASP A 409 -6.77 -12.62 5.46
N PHE A 410 -6.06 -11.65 4.91
CA PHE A 410 -5.94 -10.32 5.50
C PHE A 410 -7.30 -9.59 5.54
N ALA A 411 -8.07 -9.63 4.45
CA ALA A 411 -9.42 -9.08 4.41
C ALA A 411 -10.31 -9.73 5.48
N SER A 412 -10.26 -11.07 5.58
CA SER A 412 -10.97 -11.83 6.61
C SER A 412 -10.55 -11.44 8.02
N ARG A 413 -9.25 -11.26 8.27
CA ARG A 413 -8.73 -10.80 9.57
C ARG A 413 -9.22 -9.40 9.93
N LEU A 414 -9.30 -8.49 8.95
CA LEU A 414 -9.81 -7.14 9.16
C LEU A 414 -11.29 -7.08 9.52
N GLU A 415 -12.08 -8.13 9.26
CA GLU A 415 -13.50 -8.11 9.59
C GLU A 415 -13.78 -7.97 11.09
N THR A 416 -12.89 -8.48 11.93
CA THR A 416 -12.99 -8.37 13.39
C THR A 416 -12.28 -7.13 13.96
N ALA A 417 -11.62 -6.35 13.10
CA ALA A 417 -10.83 -5.19 13.52
C ALA A 417 -11.69 -3.96 13.84
N LYS A 418 -11.20 -3.15 14.77
CA LYS A 418 -11.78 -1.86 15.18
C LYS A 418 -10.94 -0.70 14.63
N PHE A 419 -11.64 0.33 14.16
CA PHE A 419 -11.03 1.58 13.67
C PHE A 419 -11.48 2.76 14.54
N THR A 420 -10.52 3.50 15.09
CA THR A 420 -10.80 4.61 16.02
C THR A 420 -11.42 5.83 15.33
N ASN A 421 -11.13 6.05 14.03
CA ASN A 421 -11.55 7.22 13.27
C ASN A 421 -12.48 6.90 12.08
N GLY A 422 -13.20 5.78 12.13
CA GLY A 422 -14.14 5.40 11.07
C GLY A 422 -13.47 5.09 9.72
N ALA A 423 -12.18 4.74 9.72
CA ALA A 423 -11.47 4.35 8.50
C ALA A 423 -12.13 3.11 7.86
N ASP A 424 -12.15 3.11 6.53
CA ASP A 424 -12.84 2.10 5.73
C ASP A 424 -12.01 0.81 5.64
N LYS A 425 -12.58 -0.32 6.07
CA LYS A 425 -11.99 -1.66 5.93
C LYS A 425 -11.61 -1.95 4.48
N SER A 426 -12.46 -1.57 3.53
CA SER A 426 -12.24 -1.83 2.10
C SER A 426 -11.01 -1.09 1.58
N LEU A 427 -10.79 0.15 2.04
CA LEU A 427 -9.60 0.92 1.73
C LEU A 427 -8.34 0.23 2.26
N VAL A 428 -8.34 -0.20 3.52
CA VAL A 428 -7.16 -0.84 4.13
C VAL A 428 -6.86 -2.20 3.48
N THR A 429 -7.90 -2.98 3.16
CA THR A 429 -7.78 -4.21 2.37
C THR A 429 -7.15 -3.93 0.99
N HIS A 430 -7.63 -2.91 0.28
CA HIS A 430 -7.09 -2.55 -1.02
C HIS A 430 -5.62 -2.09 -0.94
N LEU A 431 -5.28 -1.25 0.04
CA LEU A 431 -3.90 -0.83 0.30
C LEU A 431 -2.98 -2.02 0.58
N TYR A 432 -3.46 -3.00 1.34
CA TYR A 432 -2.69 -4.21 1.62
C TYR A 432 -2.49 -5.06 0.38
N GLN A 433 -3.57 -5.33 -0.37
CA GLN A 433 -3.51 -6.12 -1.60
C GLN A 433 -2.54 -5.52 -2.60
N GLN A 434 -2.63 -4.21 -2.84
CA GLN A 434 -1.71 -3.51 -3.74
C GLN A 434 -0.26 -3.63 -3.27
N PHE A 435 0.00 -3.35 -1.98
CA PHE A 435 1.35 -3.44 -1.42
C PHE A 435 1.90 -4.88 -1.48
N PHE A 436 1.09 -5.88 -1.14
CA PHE A 436 1.44 -7.29 -1.20
C PHE A 436 1.83 -7.70 -2.62
N SER A 437 0.99 -7.42 -3.63
CA SER A 437 1.29 -7.74 -5.02
C SER A 437 2.56 -7.04 -5.50
N ASP A 438 2.74 -5.76 -5.19
CA ASP A 438 3.88 -4.97 -5.64
C ASP A 438 5.22 -5.40 -5.03
N VAL A 439 5.21 -5.81 -3.77
CA VAL A 439 6.41 -6.15 -3.01
C VAL A 439 6.79 -7.62 -3.18
N CYS A 440 5.83 -8.54 -3.07
CA CYS A 440 6.08 -9.97 -3.24
C CYS A 440 6.63 -10.26 -4.65
N ALA A 441 6.04 -9.66 -5.69
CA ALA A 441 6.45 -9.90 -7.07
C ALA A 441 7.89 -9.47 -7.38
N LYS A 442 8.46 -8.52 -6.62
CA LYS A 442 9.82 -7.97 -6.84
C LYS A 442 10.87 -8.56 -5.89
N ALA A 443 10.47 -9.33 -4.89
CA ALA A 443 11.38 -9.84 -3.87
C ALA A 443 12.19 -11.03 -4.41
N LYS A 444 13.51 -10.82 -4.61
CA LYS A 444 14.46 -11.87 -5.04
C LYS A 444 14.93 -12.77 -3.90
N GLU A 445 15.03 -12.21 -2.70
CA GLU A 445 15.46 -12.94 -1.51
C GLU A 445 14.47 -12.70 -0.39
N VAL A 446 13.89 -13.79 0.10
CA VAL A 446 12.88 -13.78 1.15
C VAL A 446 13.36 -14.66 2.30
N SER A 447 13.59 -14.04 3.44
CA SER A 447 13.98 -14.75 4.66
C SER A 447 12.94 -14.57 5.75
N PHE A 448 12.43 -15.71 6.21
CA PHE A 448 11.63 -15.82 7.43
C PHE A 448 12.35 -16.61 8.52
N SER A 449 13.62 -16.96 8.29
CA SER A 449 14.41 -17.79 9.21
C SER A 449 14.49 -17.19 10.60
N ARG A 450 14.51 -18.08 11.60
CA ARG A 450 14.82 -17.69 12.98
C ARG A 450 16.33 -17.48 13.13
N PRO A 451 16.77 -16.67 14.11
CA PRO A 451 18.17 -16.59 14.46
C PRO A 451 18.74 -17.99 14.75
N TRP A 452 19.89 -18.33 14.17
CA TRP A 452 20.54 -19.65 14.28
C TRP A 452 20.80 -20.14 15.71
N ASN A 453 20.81 -19.24 16.69
CA ASN A 453 20.96 -19.58 18.11
C ASN A 453 19.63 -19.86 18.82
N TRP A 454 18.51 -19.90 18.10
CA TRP A 454 17.18 -20.22 18.63
C TRP A 454 16.81 -21.65 18.26
N THR A 455 17.01 -22.57 19.21
CA THR A 455 16.72 -24.00 19.04
C THR A 455 15.49 -24.46 19.84
N SER A 456 14.75 -23.55 20.47
CA SER A 456 13.54 -23.91 21.23
C SER A 456 12.28 -23.93 20.36
N HIS A 457 11.33 -24.81 20.69
CA HIS A 457 9.96 -24.84 20.14
C HIS A 457 9.19 -23.54 20.38
N HIS A 458 9.64 -22.73 21.35
CA HIS A 458 9.00 -21.47 21.67
C HIS A 458 9.03 -20.52 20.45
N ASN A 459 7.84 -20.07 20.02
CA ASN A 459 7.62 -19.24 18.82
C ASN A 459 8.05 -19.91 17.49
N SER A 460 8.16 -21.24 17.43
CA SER A 460 8.26 -21.91 16.12
C SER A 460 6.95 -21.75 15.34
N TRP A 461 7.06 -21.73 14.01
CA TRP A 461 5.89 -21.85 13.16
C TRP A 461 5.45 -23.30 13.12
N GLY A 462 4.14 -23.50 13.09
CA GLY A 462 3.52 -24.82 12.97
C GLY A 462 2.77 -24.99 11.64
N PRO A 463 1.86 -25.97 11.58
CA PRO A 463 1.20 -26.35 10.32
C PRO A 463 0.29 -25.26 9.78
N THR A 464 -0.39 -24.52 10.66
CA THR A 464 -1.23 -23.39 10.28
C THR A 464 -0.41 -22.30 9.58
N GLN A 465 0.76 -21.97 10.11
CA GLN A 465 1.68 -21.01 9.49
C GLN A 465 2.23 -21.54 8.18
N ALA A 466 2.54 -22.84 8.09
CA ALA A 466 2.99 -23.47 6.85
C ALA A 466 1.93 -23.34 5.74
N THR A 467 0.66 -23.65 6.03
CA THR A 467 -0.46 -23.47 5.08
C THR A 467 -0.65 -21.99 4.70
N GLN A 468 -0.60 -21.07 5.67
CA GLN A 468 -0.71 -19.64 5.40
C GLN A 468 0.40 -19.15 4.46
N LEU A 469 1.64 -19.56 4.72
CA LEU A 469 2.77 -19.23 3.85
C LEU A 469 2.60 -19.86 2.46
N GLY A 470 2.17 -21.13 2.39
CA GLY A 470 1.91 -21.83 1.14
C GLY A 470 0.92 -21.09 0.24
N LYS A 471 -0.12 -20.47 0.81
CA LYS A 471 -1.08 -19.64 0.07
C LYS A 471 -0.49 -18.32 -0.43
N SER A 472 0.47 -17.74 0.29
CA SER A 472 1.09 -16.46 -0.05
C SER A 472 2.29 -16.58 -1.00
N LEU A 473 3.02 -17.69 -0.96
CA LEU A 473 4.23 -17.92 -1.75
C LEU A 473 4.07 -17.73 -3.26
N PRO A 474 2.97 -18.14 -3.92
CA PRO A 474 2.79 -17.93 -5.36
C PRO A 474 2.91 -16.48 -5.83
N ALA A 475 2.73 -15.49 -4.94
CA ALA A 475 2.92 -14.08 -5.28
C ALA A 475 4.40 -13.68 -5.43
N PHE A 476 5.34 -14.51 -4.98
CA PHE A 476 6.78 -14.25 -4.99
C PHE A 476 7.46 -14.71 -6.29
N VAL A 477 6.92 -14.28 -7.42
CA VAL A 477 7.32 -14.77 -8.76
C VAL A 477 8.80 -14.51 -9.12
N SER A 478 9.44 -13.51 -8.52
CA SER A 478 10.88 -13.21 -8.72
C SER A 478 11.82 -13.83 -7.68
N CYS A 479 11.30 -14.65 -6.75
CA CYS A 479 12.09 -15.19 -5.66
C CYS A 479 13.12 -16.21 -6.16
N GLU A 480 14.39 -15.94 -5.86
CA GLU A 480 15.55 -16.78 -6.16
C GLU A 480 16.01 -17.56 -4.92
N SER A 481 15.81 -16.98 -3.73
CA SER A 481 16.24 -17.55 -2.44
C SER A 481 15.15 -17.45 -1.39
N LEU A 482 14.73 -18.60 -0.84
CA LEU A 482 13.77 -18.71 0.26
C LEU A 482 14.42 -19.37 1.48
N LEU A 483 14.43 -18.66 2.60
CA LEU A 483 15.06 -19.11 3.84
C LEU A 483 14.04 -19.25 4.96
N LEU A 484 13.77 -20.48 5.40
CA LEU A 484 12.82 -20.84 6.46
C LEU A 484 13.47 -21.55 7.66
N HIS A 485 14.79 -21.44 7.82
CA HIS A 485 15.53 -22.16 8.85
C HIS A 485 14.97 -21.94 10.26
N GLY A 486 14.97 -23.02 11.02
CA GLY A 486 14.76 -23.03 12.46
C GLY A 486 13.31 -23.21 12.88
N HIS A 487 12.30 -23.28 12.01
CA HIS A 487 10.91 -23.49 12.46
C HIS A 487 10.63 -24.96 12.79
N CYS A 488 11.13 -25.47 13.92
CA CYS A 488 11.12 -26.89 14.29
C CYS A 488 9.74 -27.58 14.36
N ASP A 489 8.64 -26.83 14.43
CA ASP A 489 7.27 -27.35 14.43
C ASP A 489 6.60 -27.30 13.04
N LEU A 490 7.29 -26.84 11.99
CA LEU A 490 6.72 -26.62 10.65
C LEU A 490 6.27 -27.95 10.02
N GLY A 491 7.05 -29.01 10.24
CA GLY A 491 6.73 -30.38 9.82
C GLY A 491 5.83 -31.16 10.78
N SER A 492 5.41 -30.57 11.91
CA SER A 492 4.41 -31.22 12.78
C SER A 492 3.08 -31.35 12.01
N GLY A 493 2.24 -32.35 12.28
CA GLY A 493 0.96 -32.49 11.56
C GLY A 493 1.04 -32.96 10.10
N VAL A 494 -0.10 -32.93 9.41
CA VAL A 494 -0.32 -33.77 8.20
C VAL A 494 -0.19 -32.99 6.89
N ASN A 495 -0.66 -31.74 6.84
CA ASN A 495 -0.87 -31.03 5.57
C ASN A 495 0.00 -29.78 5.38
N GLY A 496 0.30 -29.01 6.43
CA GLY A 496 0.96 -27.71 6.29
C GLY A 496 2.31 -27.76 5.55
N ALA A 497 3.16 -28.75 5.87
CA ALA A 497 4.42 -28.94 5.16
C ALA A 497 4.22 -29.36 3.69
N LEU A 498 3.14 -30.10 3.38
CA LEU A 498 2.80 -30.48 2.01
C LEU A 498 2.28 -29.29 1.21
N ASP A 499 1.49 -28.42 1.82
CA ASP A 499 1.05 -27.16 1.22
C ASP A 499 2.26 -26.29 0.83
N LEU A 500 3.30 -26.24 1.68
CA LEU A 500 4.57 -25.58 1.36
C LEU A 500 5.30 -26.23 0.18
N ALA A 501 5.44 -27.56 0.19
CA ALA A 501 6.09 -28.26 -0.90
C ALA A 501 5.39 -28.03 -2.25
N GLN A 502 4.05 -27.99 -2.28
CA GLN A 502 3.27 -27.61 -3.45
C GLN A 502 3.52 -26.15 -3.84
N ALA A 503 3.56 -25.24 -2.86
CA ALA A 503 3.76 -23.82 -3.14
C ALA A 503 5.15 -23.50 -3.71
N PHE A 504 6.18 -24.30 -3.40
CA PHE A 504 7.51 -24.12 -3.98
C PHE A 504 7.53 -24.31 -5.50
N THR A 505 6.65 -25.15 -6.07
CA THR A 505 6.56 -25.33 -7.52
C THR A 505 5.97 -24.12 -8.24
N ALA A 506 5.29 -23.23 -7.52
CA ALA A 506 4.80 -21.96 -8.06
C ALA A 506 5.88 -20.86 -8.12
N LEU A 507 7.14 -21.15 -7.75
CA LEU A 507 8.24 -20.20 -7.73
C LEU A 507 9.21 -20.46 -8.90
N PRO A 508 9.03 -19.82 -10.07
CA PRO A 508 9.72 -20.19 -11.30
C PRO A 508 11.23 -19.92 -11.29
N HIS A 509 11.70 -19.08 -10.38
CA HIS A 509 13.10 -18.67 -10.27
C HIS A 509 13.78 -19.18 -9.00
N LEU A 510 13.11 -20.01 -8.19
CA LEU A 510 13.66 -20.47 -6.92
C LEU A 510 14.85 -21.40 -7.16
N ARG A 511 16.02 -20.99 -6.66
CA ARG A 511 17.30 -21.71 -6.78
C ARG A 511 17.85 -22.15 -5.43
N MET A 512 17.55 -21.41 -4.36
CA MET A 512 18.05 -21.72 -3.02
C MET A 512 16.88 -21.88 -2.05
N LEU A 513 16.81 -23.04 -1.40
CA LEU A 513 15.80 -23.36 -0.40
C LEU A 513 16.45 -23.83 0.91
N LEU A 514 16.35 -23.00 1.95
CA LEU A 514 16.81 -23.32 3.30
C LEU A 514 15.66 -23.78 4.17
N LEU A 515 15.70 -25.04 4.57
CA LEU A 515 14.70 -25.71 5.41
C LEU A 515 15.34 -26.43 6.60
N SER A 516 16.56 -26.03 6.99
CA SER A 516 17.26 -26.64 8.12
C SER A 516 16.49 -26.43 9.43
N ASP A 517 16.49 -27.41 10.33
CA ASP A 517 15.84 -27.36 11.64
C ASP A 517 14.34 -27.02 11.60
N CYS A 518 13.60 -27.58 10.64
CA CYS A 518 12.17 -27.31 10.43
C CYS A 518 11.24 -28.43 10.91
N GLY A 519 11.78 -29.49 11.53
CA GLY A 519 11.00 -30.66 11.96
C GLY A 519 10.37 -31.44 10.79
N LEU A 520 10.92 -31.34 9.59
CA LEU A 520 10.39 -31.96 8.38
C LEU A 520 10.65 -33.47 8.39
N THR A 521 9.67 -34.24 7.90
CA THR A 521 9.68 -35.70 7.92
C THR A 521 9.97 -36.29 6.53
N ASP A 522 10.22 -37.60 6.45
CA ASP A 522 10.38 -38.29 5.17
C ASP A 522 9.19 -38.10 4.24
N ARG A 523 7.98 -38.02 4.78
CA ARG A 523 6.78 -37.76 3.97
C ARG A 523 6.86 -36.43 3.23
N PHE A 524 7.35 -35.38 3.91
CA PHE A 524 7.59 -34.09 3.25
C PHE A 524 8.66 -34.23 2.16
N LEU A 525 9.78 -34.90 2.47
CA LEU A 525 10.88 -35.07 1.53
C LEU A 525 10.45 -35.87 0.28
N GLN A 526 9.68 -36.93 0.45
CA GLN A 526 9.10 -37.71 -0.64
C GLN A 526 8.19 -36.85 -1.52
N HIS A 527 7.34 -36.02 -0.91
CA HIS A 527 6.46 -35.11 -1.66
C HIS A 527 7.26 -34.05 -2.42
N LEU A 528 8.27 -33.44 -1.79
CA LEU A 528 9.16 -32.48 -2.43
C LEU A 528 9.94 -33.10 -3.60
N ALA A 529 10.52 -34.28 -3.39
CA ALA A 529 11.29 -35.02 -4.39
C ALA A 529 10.42 -35.43 -5.59
N SER A 530 9.15 -35.79 -5.37
CA SER A 530 8.21 -36.13 -6.43
C SER A 530 7.91 -35.00 -7.43
N ARG A 531 8.35 -33.78 -7.13
CA ARG A 531 8.11 -32.56 -7.91
C ARG A 531 9.40 -31.88 -8.34
N PHE A 532 10.53 -32.57 -8.29
CA PHE A 532 11.82 -32.02 -8.70
C PHE A 532 11.80 -31.50 -10.14
N GLU A 533 11.07 -32.16 -11.05
CA GLU A 533 10.88 -31.69 -12.43
C GLU A 533 10.15 -30.34 -12.56
N GLU A 534 9.35 -29.96 -11.55
CA GLU A 534 8.64 -28.67 -11.52
C GLU A 534 9.52 -27.53 -10.95
N MET A 535 10.70 -27.84 -10.42
CA MET A 535 11.55 -26.91 -9.67
C MET A 535 12.95 -26.77 -10.26
N HIS A 536 13.58 -25.62 -10.05
CA HIS A 536 14.92 -25.29 -10.57
C HIS A 536 15.94 -25.08 -9.45
N LEU A 537 15.89 -25.95 -8.43
CA LEU A 537 16.74 -25.83 -7.25
C LEU A 537 18.21 -26.12 -7.56
N GLU A 538 19.09 -25.27 -7.05
CA GLU A 538 20.55 -25.43 -7.04
C GLU A 538 21.07 -25.79 -5.65
N LEU A 539 20.44 -25.26 -4.60
CA LEU A 539 20.80 -25.52 -3.20
C LEU A 539 19.57 -25.90 -2.39
N LEU A 540 19.63 -27.04 -1.72
CA LEU A 540 18.59 -27.52 -0.81
C LEU A 540 19.21 -27.91 0.52
N TRP A 541 18.87 -27.19 1.59
CA TRP A 541 19.38 -27.47 2.94
C TRP A 541 18.28 -28.01 3.83
N LEU A 542 18.48 -29.24 4.31
CA LEU A 542 17.53 -30.02 5.12
C LEU A 542 18.20 -30.59 6.38
N ASP A 543 19.40 -30.15 6.73
CA ASP A 543 20.08 -30.51 7.96
C ASP A 543 19.26 -30.17 9.22
N GLY A 544 19.46 -30.89 10.32
CA GLY A 544 18.69 -30.71 11.56
C GLY A 544 17.22 -31.19 11.50
N ASN A 545 16.75 -31.75 10.39
CA ASN A 545 15.41 -32.36 10.31
C ASN A 545 15.44 -33.85 10.70
N PRO A 546 14.34 -34.41 11.26
CA PRO A 546 14.22 -35.83 11.62
C PRO A 546 13.94 -36.72 10.39
N LEU A 547 14.85 -36.67 9.40
CA LEU A 547 14.77 -37.48 8.17
C LEU A 547 15.36 -38.88 8.40
N THR A 548 14.88 -39.86 7.63
CA THR A 548 15.36 -41.25 7.65
C THR A 548 15.74 -41.71 6.24
N GLY A 549 16.04 -43.02 6.09
CA GLY A 549 16.41 -43.59 4.79
C GLY A 549 15.28 -43.56 3.76
N ASP A 550 14.02 -43.65 4.20
CA ASP A 550 12.86 -43.81 3.31
C ASP A 550 12.60 -42.56 2.45
N GLY A 551 12.84 -41.36 2.98
CA GLY A 551 12.75 -40.12 2.21
C GLY A 551 13.92 -39.96 1.24
N LEU A 552 15.12 -40.38 1.65
CA LEU A 552 16.33 -40.28 0.85
C LEU A 552 16.34 -41.22 -0.35
N GLN A 553 15.67 -42.37 -0.23
CA GLN A 553 15.51 -43.29 -1.36
C GLN A 553 14.78 -42.60 -2.52
N VAL A 554 13.68 -41.89 -2.25
CA VAL A 554 12.93 -41.18 -3.30
C VAL A 554 13.74 -40.03 -3.90
N VAL A 555 14.53 -39.33 -3.08
CA VAL A 555 15.49 -38.33 -3.59
C VAL A 555 16.50 -38.96 -4.53
N ALA A 556 17.04 -40.14 -4.19
CA ALA A 556 18.01 -40.84 -5.03
C ALA A 556 17.39 -41.28 -6.36
N GLU A 557 16.16 -41.81 -6.34
CA GLU A 557 15.43 -42.26 -7.53
C GLU A 557 15.08 -41.11 -8.49
N ARG A 558 14.84 -39.92 -7.96
CA ARG A 558 14.41 -38.74 -8.74
C ARG A 558 15.48 -37.68 -8.93
N LEU A 559 16.72 -37.95 -8.53
CA LEU A 559 17.79 -36.95 -8.58
C LEU A 559 18.04 -36.40 -10.00
N GLY A 560 17.86 -37.23 -11.02
CA GLY A 560 17.95 -36.84 -12.42
C GLY A 560 16.88 -35.83 -12.88
N GLU A 561 15.77 -35.71 -12.14
CA GLU A 561 14.75 -34.67 -12.36
C GLU A 561 15.19 -33.29 -11.83
N ALA A 562 16.25 -33.24 -11.00
CA ALA A 562 16.85 -32.02 -10.47
C ALA A 562 18.31 -31.84 -10.96
N PRO A 563 18.53 -31.63 -12.27
CA PRO A 563 19.88 -31.55 -12.84
C PRO A 563 20.69 -30.37 -12.27
N GLY A 564 20.03 -29.25 -11.95
CA GLY A 564 20.66 -28.05 -11.39
C GLY A 564 21.11 -28.17 -9.93
N LEU A 565 20.63 -29.18 -9.19
CA LEU A 565 20.94 -29.33 -7.77
C LEU A 565 22.42 -29.65 -7.58
N ARG A 566 23.17 -28.69 -7.02
CA ARG A 566 24.62 -28.78 -6.79
C ARG A 566 24.98 -28.92 -5.33
N GLU A 567 24.11 -28.48 -4.43
CA GLU A 567 24.34 -28.58 -2.99
C GLU A 567 23.09 -29.16 -2.30
N LEU A 568 23.28 -30.27 -1.58
CA LEU A 568 22.27 -30.92 -0.77
C LEU A 568 22.85 -31.15 0.63
N ARG A 569 22.30 -30.46 1.63
CA ARG A 569 22.66 -30.67 3.05
C ARG A 569 21.62 -31.52 3.74
N LEU A 570 22.07 -32.57 4.40
CA LEU A 570 21.23 -33.55 5.07
C LEU A 570 21.70 -33.78 6.51
N PRO A 571 20.82 -34.30 7.39
CA PRO A 571 21.18 -34.62 8.77
C PRO A 571 22.29 -35.68 8.82
N ALA A 572 23.30 -35.48 9.68
CA ALA A 572 24.39 -36.45 9.88
C ALA A 572 23.91 -37.87 10.20
N ALA A 573 22.78 -38.00 10.91
CA ALA A 573 22.17 -39.28 11.27
C ALA A 573 21.72 -40.15 10.08
N CYS A 574 21.58 -39.55 8.89
CA CYS A 574 21.20 -40.26 7.67
C CYS A 574 22.37 -41.00 6.99
N GLN A 575 23.61 -40.78 7.43
CA GLN A 575 24.76 -41.47 6.84
C GLN A 575 24.71 -42.99 7.11
N PRO A 576 25.18 -43.83 6.16
CA PRO A 576 25.86 -43.45 4.91
C PRO A 576 24.97 -43.32 3.65
N ALA A 577 23.63 -43.40 3.75
CA ALA A 577 22.66 -43.26 2.64
C ALA A 577 23.16 -43.71 1.24
N THR A 578 23.68 -44.95 1.15
CA THR A 578 24.51 -45.41 0.02
C THR A 578 23.87 -45.25 -1.36
N GLN A 579 22.56 -45.42 -1.46
CA GLN A 579 21.82 -45.25 -2.71
C GLN A 579 21.88 -43.79 -3.22
N LEU A 580 21.67 -42.82 -2.32
CA LEU A 580 21.75 -41.40 -2.67
C LEU A 580 23.17 -41.00 -3.08
N VAL A 581 24.19 -41.47 -2.35
CA VAL A 581 25.60 -41.21 -2.70
C VAL A 581 25.93 -41.77 -4.10
N THR A 582 25.40 -42.95 -4.43
CA THR A 582 25.59 -43.57 -5.73
C THR A 582 24.89 -42.78 -6.84
N ALA A 583 23.63 -42.41 -6.64
CA ALA A 583 22.86 -41.59 -7.57
C ALA A 583 23.53 -40.22 -7.80
N TRP A 584 24.01 -39.57 -6.74
CA TRP A 584 24.71 -38.28 -6.81
C TRP A 584 25.93 -38.33 -7.71
N ARG A 585 26.73 -39.40 -7.62
CA ARG A 585 27.89 -39.63 -8.49
C ARG A 585 27.48 -39.96 -9.93
N GLN A 586 26.42 -40.75 -10.13
CA GLN A 586 25.92 -41.09 -11.47
C GLN A 586 25.42 -39.86 -12.23
N GLU A 587 24.81 -38.90 -11.52
CA GLU A 587 24.40 -37.60 -12.05
C GLU A 587 25.57 -36.60 -12.22
N ASN A 588 26.83 -37.04 -12.05
CA ASN A 588 28.05 -36.24 -12.17
C ASN A 588 28.07 -34.97 -11.31
N LYS A 589 27.44 -35.02 -10.13
CA LYS A 589 27.43 -33.89 -9.18
C LYS A 589 28.72 -33.88 -8.35
N PHE A 590 29.17 -32.70 -7.93
CA PHE A 590 30.41 -32.55 -7.15
C PHE A 590 30.30 -33.26 -5.79
N GLU A 591 31.36 -33.96 -5.36
CA GLU A 591 31.34 -34.74 -4.11
C GLU A 591 31.17 -33.87 -2.86
N ASP A 592 31.74 -32.66 -2.86
CA ASP A 592 31.58 -31.68 -1.77
C ASP A 592 30.19 -31.02 -1.74
N GLY A 593 29.38 -31.22 -2.78
CA GLY A 593 28.00 -30.77 -2.85
C GLY A 593 27.03 -31.58 -1.98
N LEU A 594 27.36 -32.83 -1.63
CA LEU A 594 26.53 -33.66 -0.75
C LEU A 594 27.10 -33.64 0.68
N MET A 595 26.47 -32.88 1.56
CA MET A 595 26.97 -32.65 2.93
C MET A 595 26.07 -33.30 3.98
N TRP A 596 26.70 -33.77 5.04
CA TRP A 596 26.06 -34.40 6.19
C TRP A 596 26.39 -33.57 7.43
N CYS A 597 25.41 -32.83 7.94
CA CYS A 597 25.59 -31.81 8.96
C CYS A 597 24.79 -32.12 10.24
#